data_AF-A0A412W8A3-F1
#
_entry.id   AF-A0A412W8A3-F1
#
_cell.length_a   1.000
_cell.length_b   1.000
_cell.length_c   1.000
_cell.angle_alpha   90.00
_cell.angle_beta   90.00
_cell.angle_gamma   90.00
#
_symmetry.space_group_name_H-M   'P 1'
#
loop_
_entity.id
_entity.type
_entity.pdbx_description
1 polymer ?
#
loop_
_entity_poly.entity_id
_entity_poly.type
_entity_poly.pdbx_seq_one_letter_code
_entity_poly.pdbx_strand_id
1 'polypeptide(L)'
;MIWINPWKVEILRKYADIDCFYRIYKDCIDFEAIRLFYNQLRHWLPELEADAFSIYTYYDLALITNILMRDQISTMNEFLYTYVQCLLFNGYSDDDITSSEYLFGMYYYYKTKDPILLYNITTEQHYDTNNFYQKLEYEVWAEDNYFNRHLKPVEKKRLKGFLSKEWINIDTLEYIPHLLANIYIHNTEINELKDFYQAVCLYIHKNENQGIKNLEKALSPFKSVNADLSPYYLAKAKDIILSLGTDTLPNEYLTHTLRELILKYTPEGSFNVWPKVLNYIRLSLHQNKKIDLANITSFFAMYQQRKDMTVINLPEALKIYEDKGFITIEKALDIIVFTQSMSEKGIRHLLREYLELHQPDIISIVLKKYHPAQLHITWFDLPAEHINCFPDELFEYALNQQLFYWNSYSKEVKFDEIKNLFLSDRKQELVNLLKFFKYRITIEKHNPYLKELQALKCSLSLNDSTENNKNIRSSEERFNQGILDADSIDFIKENKLNITDIAGYTDGYYSVFSDINIFKIYPKDQVKENVLLILRNALIGRIKTIDEFACLLYSILWGTCQNLWMNMTLQ
;
A
#
# COMPACT_ATOMS: atom_id res chain seq x y z
N MET A 1 -4.76 -29.14 -34.87
CA MET A 1 -3.47 -28.48 -35.10
C MET A 1 -3.71 -26.99 -35.07
N ILE A 2 -3.54 -26.38 -33.90
CA ILE A 2 -3.44 -24.93 -33.79
C ILE A 2 -2.06 -24.60 -34.35
N TRP A 3 -2.01 -23.79 -35.40
CA TRP A 3 -0.74 -23.28 -35.93
C TRP A 3 -0.16 -22.36 -34.86
N ILE A 4 0.77 -22.88 -34.05
CA ILE A 4 1.58 -22.06 -33.15
C ILE A 4 2.29 -21.05 -34.04
N ASN A 5 1.99 -19.77 -33.85
CA ASN A 5 2.57 -18.72 -34.67
C ASN A 5 4.03 -18.53 -34.22
N PRO A 6 5.05 -18.99 -34.97
CA PRO A 6 6.41 -19.14 -34.43
C PRO A 6 7.00 -17.83 -33.91
N TRP A 7 6.61 -16.71 -34.52
CA TRP A 7 7.04 -15.38 -34.12
C TRP A 7 6.51 -14.97 -32.73
N LYS A 8 5.33 -15.43 -32.29
CA LYS A 8 4.80 -15.13 -30.94
C LYS A 8 5.69 -15.72 -29.85
N VAL A 9 6.18 -16.95 -30.07
CA VAL A 9 7.11 -17.62 -29.14
C VAL A 9 8.44 -16.87 -29.09
N GLU A 10 8.98 -16.45 -30.24
CA GLU A 10 10.23 -15.69 -30.30
C GLU A 10 10.12 -14.33 -29.60
N ILE A 11 9.02 -13.60 -29.82
CA ILE A 11 8.76 -12.32 -29.14
C ILE A 11 8.63 -12.56 -27.63
N LEU A 12 7.79 -13.48 -27.18
CA LEU A 12 7.64 -13.76 -25.74
C LEU A 12 8.95 -14.17 -25.09
N ARG A 13 9.78 -15.02 -25.72
CA ARG A 13 11.11 -15.36 -25.17
C ARG A 13 12.01 -14.13 -25.04
N LYS A 14 12.02 -13.27 -26.06
CA LYS A 14 12.85 -12.07 -26.06
C LYS A 14 12.43 -11.07 -24.98
N TYR A 15 11.12 -10.85 -24.81
CA TYR A 15 10.61 -9.82 -23.90
C TYR A 15 10.31 -10.34 -22.49
N ALA A 16 10.24 -11.66 -22.29
CA ALA A 16 10.28 -12.26 -20.95
C ALA A 16 11.70 -12.25 -20.36
N ASP A 17 12.74 -11.87 -21.08
CA ASP A 17 14.10 -11.70 -20.54
C ASP A 17 14.19 -10.42 -19.70
N ILE A 18 14.58 -10.54 -18.42
CA ILE A 18 14.63 -9.41 -17.49
C ILE A 18 15.63 -8.33 -17.91
N ASP A 19 16.74 -8.71 -18.54
CA ASP A 19 17.73 -7.76 -19.07
C ASP A 19 17.17 -7.00 -20.27
N CYS A 20 16.42 -7.68 -21.14
CA CYS A 20 15.69 -7.04 -22.23
C CYS A 20 14.64 -6.07 -21.72
N PHE A 21 13.87 -6.46 -20.71
CA PHE A 21 12.94 -5.57 -20.02
C PHE A 21 13.66 -4.33 -19.48
N TYR A 22 14.77 -4.48 -18.75
CA TYR A 22 15.50 -3.34 -18.20
C TYR A 22 15.97 -2.37 -19.29
N ARG A 23 16.46 -2.89 -20.43
CA ARG A 23 16.90 -2.07 -21.57
C ARG A 23 15.78 -1.21 -22.18
N ILE A 24 14.57 -1.77 -22.32
CA ILE A 24 13.41 -1.00 -22.85
C ILE A 24 12.82 -0.07 -21.79
N TYR A 25 12.92 -0.45 -20.53
CA TYR A 25 12.30 0.24 -19.41
C TYR A 25 12.99 1.56 -19.05
N LYS A 26 14.33 1.54 -18.94
CA LYS A 26 15.12 2.63 -18.33
C LYS A 26 15.02 4.00 -19.02
N ASP A 27 14.62 4.03 -20.29
CA ASP A 27 14.56 5.25 -21.10
C ASP A 27 13.11 5.58 -21.54
N CYS A 28 12.12 4.85 -21.00
CA CYS A 28 10.73 5.01 -21.37
C CYS A 28 10.02 6.08 -20.52
N ILE A 29 9.53 7.13 -21.17
CA ILE A 29 8.77 8.21 -20.54
C ILE A 29 7.28 7.87 -20.36
N ASP A 30 6.78 6.93 -21.16
CA ASP A 30 5.41 6.43 -21.15
C ASP A 30 5.37 4.99 -20.62
N PHE A 31 5.55 4.86 -19.31
CA PHE A 31 5.56 3.58 -18.60
C PHE A 31 4.32 2.71 -18.90
N GLU A 32 3.18 3.35 -19.07
CA GLU A 32 1.90 2.73 -19.39
C GLU A 32 1.95 1.98 -20.73
N ALA A 33 2.72 2.47 -21.71
CA ALA A 33 2.91 1.76 -22.98
C ALA A 33 3.63 0.41 -22.79
N ILE A 34 4.62 0.35 -21.88
CA ILE A 34 5.28 -0.91 -21.52
C ILE A 34 4.28 -1.84 -20.84
N ARG A 35 3.49 -1.33 -19.88
CA ARG A 35 2.45 -2.11 -19.22
C ARG A 35 1.47 -2.73 -20.23
N LEU A 36 0.94 -1.93 -21.15
CA LEU A 36 0.02 -2.40 -22.20
C LEU A 36 0.68 -3.44 -23.11
N PHE A 37 1.94 -3.24 -23.50
CA PHE A 37 2.69 -4.21 -24.29
C PHE A 37 2.81 -5.57 -23.57
N TYR A 38 3.19 -5.60 -22.30
CA TYR A 38 3.27 -6.85 -21.54
C TYR A 38 1.90 -7.49 -21.30
N ASN A 39 0.84 -6.70 -21.14
CA ASN A 39 -0.52 -7.22 -21.12
C ASN A 39 -0.86 -7.93 -22.45
N GLN A 40 -0.47 -7.38 -23.60
CA GLN A 40 -0.64 -8.08 -24.89
C GLN A 40 0.15 -9.38 -24.97
N LEU A 41 1.38 -9.42 -24.43
CA LEU A 41 2.16 -10.66 -24.35
C LEU A 41 1.44 -11.74 -23.53
N ARG A 42 0.83 -11.36 -22.39
CA ARG A 42 0.01 -12.28 -21.58
C ARG A 42 -1.22 -12.78 -22.33
N HIS A 43 -1.85 -11.94 -23.16
CA HIS A 43 -2.99 -12.35 -24.01
C HIS A 43 -2.62 -13.43 -25.03
N TRP A 44 -1.35 -13.57 -25.40
CA TRP A 44 -0.91 -14.62 -26.32
C TRP A 44 -0.62 -15.96 -25.64
N LEU A 45 -0.35 -15.97 -24.33
CA LEU A 45 -0.01 -17.21 -23.60
C LEU A 45 -1.04 -18.34 -23.77
N PRO A 46 -2.37 -18.10 -23.80
CA PRO A 46 -3.35 -19.17 -24.04
C PRO A 46 -3.21 -19.86 -25.40
N GLU A 47 -2.62 -19.19 -26.40
CA GLU A 47 -2.44 -19.73 -27.75
C GLU A 47 -1.16 -20.59 -27.89
N LEU A 48 -0.35 -20.68 -26.83
CA LEU A 48 0.97 -21.30 -26.87
C LEU A 48 1.03 -22.52 -25.95
N GLU A 49 1.76 -23.54 -26.37
CA GLU A 49 2.00 -24.73 -25.54
C GLU A 49 2.83 -24.37 -24.31
N ALA A 50 2.52 -25.00 -23.17
CA ALA A 50 3.16 -24.67 -21.91
C ALA A 50 4.67 -24.96 -21.91
N ASP A 51 5.09 -25.99 -22.64
CA ASP A 51 6.48 -26.41 -22.82
C ASP A 51 7.27 -25.58 -23.86
N ALA A 52 6.62 -24.60 -24.51
CA ALA A 52 7.31 -23.63 -25.35
C ALA A 52 8.28 -22.72 -24.56
N PHE A 53 8.12 -22.66 -23.24
CA PHE A 53 8.88 -21.82 -22.32
C PHE A 53 9.42 -22.62 -21.13
N SER A 54 10.56 -22.16 -20.59
CA SER A 54 11.14 -22.72 -19.38
C SER A 54 10.48 -22.13 -18.13
N ILE A 55 10.71 -22.77 -16.97
CA ILE A 55 10.32 -22.20 -15.67
C ILE A 55 10.90 -20.79 -15.48
N TYR A 56 12.17 -20.57 -15.87
CA TYR A 56 12.82 -19.27 -15.78
C TYR A 56 12.13 -18.20 -16.64
N THR A 57 11.66 -18.57 -17.83
CA THR A 57 10.93 -17.65 -18.70
C THR A 57 9.60 -17.23 -18.10
N TYR A 58 8.85 -18.16 -17.49
CA TYR A 58 7.63 -17.81 -16.76
C TYR A 58 7.93 -16.99 -15.51
N TYR A 59 9.04 -17.28 -14.83
CA TYR A 59 9.50 -16.53 -13.67
C TYR A 59 9.77 -15.07 -14.00
N ASP A 60 10.59 -14.81 -15.01
CA ASP A 60 10.96 -13.46 -15.39
C ASP A 60 9.74 -12.68 -15.91
N LEU A 61 8.87 -13.32 -16.71
CA LEU A 61 7.61 -12.70 -17.14
C LEU A 61 6.70 -12.35 -15.95
N ALA A 62 6.60 -13.22 -14.95
CA ALA A 62 5.89 -12.93 -13.71
C ALA A 62 6.52 -11.74 -12.97
N LEU A 63 7.84 -11.69 -12.85
CA LEU A 63 8.53 -10.58 -12.19
C LEU A 63 8.28 -9.25 -12.90
N ILE A 64 8.42 -9.24 -14.23
CA ILE A 64 8.20 -8.05 -15.06
C ILE A 64 6.76 -7.56 -14.91
N THR A 65 5.78 -8.45 -15.04
CA THR A 65 4.37 -8.07 -14.92
C THR A 65 4.05 -7.53 -13.52
N ASN A 66 4.62 -8.10 -12.45
CA ASN A 66 4.49 -7.53 -11.11
C ASN A 66 5.10 -6.12 -10.99
N ILE A 67 6.26 -5.86 -11.59
CA ILE A 67 6.85 -4.52 -11.61
C ILE A 67 5.90 -3.55 -12.30
N LEU A 68 5.32 -3.95 -13.44
CA LEU A 68 4.42 -3.12 -14.24
C LEU A 68 3.04 -2.88 -13.62
N MET A 69 2.58 -3.78 -12.73
CA MET A 69 1.30 -3.63 -12.01
C MET A 69 1.39 -2.74 -10.77
N ARG A 70 2.58 -2.29 -10.35
CA ARG A 70 2.78 -1.41 -9.17
C ARG A 70 2.47 0.06 -9.45
N ASP A 71 1.40 0.30 -10.18
CA ASP A 71 0.99 1.63 -10.61
C ASP A 71 0.65 2.53 -9.40
N GLN A 72 1.35 3.65 -9.30
CA GLN A 72 1.19 4.59 -8.19
C GLN A 72 0.54 5.90 -8.58
N ILE A 73 0.51 6.22 -9.88
CA ILE A 73 0.32 7.58 -10.37
C ILE A 73 -0.94 7.75 -11.20
N SER A 74 -1.57 6.66 -11.64
CA SER A 74 -2.76 6.69 -12.50
C SER A 74 -3.87 7.62 -12.02
N THR A 75 -4.05 7.81 -10.72
CA THR A 75 -5.07 8.72 -10.19
C THR A 75 -4.53 10.04 -9.64
N MET A 76 -3.26 10.36 -9.90
CA MET A 76 -2.59 11.57 -9.40
C MET A 76 -2.58 12.66 -10.48
N ASN A 77 -3.72 13.33 -10.69
CA ASN A 77 -3.88 14.33 -11.74
C ASN A 77 -2.85 15.47 -11.67
N GLU A 78 -2.54 15.97 -10.46
CA GLU A 78 -1.51 17.01 -10.25
C GLU A 78 -0.15 16.56 -10.79
N PHE A 79 0.23 15.32 -10.50
CA PHE A 79 1.49 14.74 -10.98
C PHE A 79 1.48 14.59 -12.49
N LEU A 80 0.45 13.94 -13.05
CA LEU A 80 0.34 13.67 -14.48
C LEU A 80 0.32 14.98 -15.30
N TYR A 81 -0.40 15.98 -14.83
CA TYR A 81 -0.51 17.28 -15.51
C TYR A 81 0.85 17.98 -15.57
N THR A 82 1.55 18.06 -14.44
CA THR A 82 2.89 18.66 -14.37
C THR A 82 3.94 17.82 -15.10
N TYR A 83 3.79 16.50 -15.12
CA TYR A 83 4.66 15.62 -15.90
C TYR A 83 4.47 15.82 -17.40
N VAL A 84 3.23 15.96 -17.90
CA VAL A 84 2.95 16.31 -19.30
C VAL A 84 3.60 17.64 -19.68
N GLN A 85 3.49 18.67 -18.83
CA GLN A 85 4.19 19.94 -19.05
C GLN A 85 5.70 19.73 -19.18
N CYS A 86 6.28 18.86 -18.35
CA CYS A 86 7.69 18.52 -18.39
C CYS A 86 8.11 17.79 -19.67
N LEU A 87 7.30 16.83 -20.14
CA LEU A 87 7.54 16.12 -21.39
C LEU A 87 7.61 17.12 -22.56
N LEU A 88 6.60 17.97 -22.69
CA LEU A 88 6.55 18.99 -23.74
C LEU A 88 7.72 19.97 -23.65
N PHE A 89 8.08 20.42 -22.44
CA PHE A 89 9.23 21.31 -22.23
C PHE A 89 10.56 20.66 -22.65
N ASN A 90 10.72 19.35 -22.46
CA ASN A 90 11.92 18.62 -22.87
C ASN A 90 11.92 18.21 -24.35
N GLY A 91 10.84 18.51 -25.08
CA GLY A 91 10.74 18.33 -26.54
C GLY A 91 10.07 17.03 -26.99
N TYR A 92 9.43 16.30 -26.08
CA TYR A 92 8.60 15.15 -26.44
C TYR A 92 7.31 15.61 -27.15
N SER A 93 6.80 14.74 -28.01
CA SER A 93 5.74 15.02 -28.97
C SER A 93 4.62 13.97 -28.94
N ASP A 94 3.67 14.09 -29.87
CA ASP A 94 2.56 13.13 -30.02
C ASP A 94 3.06 11.70 -30.27
N ASP A 95 4.18 11.54 -30.98
CA ASP A 95 4.72 10.23 -31.36
C ASP A 95 5.42 9.51 -30.18
N ASP A 96 5.70 10.23 -29.09
CA ASP A 96 6.44 9.70 -27.93
C ASP A 96 5.51 9.13 -26.84
N ILE A 97 4.22 9.48 -26.85
CA ILE A 97 3.20 8.98 -25.91
C ILE A 97 2.27 8.04 -26.67
N THR A 98 2.42 6.74 -26.41
CA THR A 98 1.84 5.65 -27.22
C THR A 98 0.87 4.77 -26.43
N SER A 99 0.75 4.97 -25.13
CA SER A 99 -0.27 4.35 -24.30
C SER A 99 -1.66 4.92 -24.57
N SER A 100 -2.67 4.22 -24.07
CA SER A 100 -4.07 4.66 -24.07
C SER A 100 -4.61 4.85 -22.65
N GLU A 101 -3.73 5.03 -21.67
CA GLU A 101 -4.04 5.10 -20.23
C GLU A 101 -3.96 6.55 -19.73
N TYR A 102 -3.67 6.77 -18.44
CA TYR A 102 -3.84 8.07 -17.80
C TYR A 102 -2.87 9.14 -18.28
N LEU A 103 -1.63 8.78 -18.64
CA LEU A 103 -0.66 9.73 -19.20
C LEU A 103 -1.16 10.28 -20.54
N PHE A 104 -1.62 9.40 -21.43
CA PHE A 104 -2.21 9.82 -22.70
C PHE A 104 -3.51 10.62 -22.49
N GLY A 105 -4.38 10.18 -21.58
CA GLY A 105 -5.59 10.92 -21.23
C GLY A 105 -5.29 12.33 -20.71
N MET A 106 -4.27 12.49 -19.87
CA MET A 106 -3.84 13.79 -19.34
C MET A 106 -3.19 14.64 -20.42
N TYR A 107 -2.40 14.03 -21.30
CA TYR A 107 -1.81 14.70 -22.44
C TYR A 107 -2.85 15.25 -23.41
N TYR A 108 -3.87 14.44 -23.73
CA TYR A 108 -5.03 14.85 -24.50
C TYR A 108 -5.74 16.02 -23.83
N TYR A 109 -6.09 15.90 -22.54
CA TYR A 109 -6.71 16.97 -21.77
C TYR A 109 -5.86 18.26 -21.75
N TYR A 110 -4.54 18.15 -21.61
CA TYR A 110 -3.64 19.31 -21.63
C TYR A 110 -3.80 20.13 -22.93
N LYS A 111 -3.86 19.43 -24.08
CA LYS A 111 -3.97 20.03 -25.42
C LYS A 111 -5.38 20.53 -25.76
N THR A 112 -6.42 19.78 -25.40
CA THR A 112 -7.79 20.02 -25.87
C THR A 112 -8.70 20.64 -24.81
N LYS A 113 -8.32 20.55 -23.53
CA LYS A 113 -9.15 20.82 -22.35
C LYS A 113 -10.39 19.93 -22.25
N ASP A 114 -10.41 18.81 -22.97
CA ASP A 114 -11.47 17.82 -22.94
C ASP A 114 -11.06 16.64 -22.02
N PRO A 115 -11.78 16.40 -20.91
CA PRO A 115 -11.41 15.40 -19.91
C PRO A 115 -12.01 14.01 -20.20
N ILE A 116 -12.70 13.81 -21.33
CA ILE A 116 -13.49 12.59 -21.60
C ILE A 116 -12.66 11.30 -21.49
N LEU A 117 -11.41 11.29 -21.95
CA LEU A 117 -10.55 10.10 -21.88
C LEU A 117 -10.23 9.74 -20.42
N LEU A 118 -9.83 10.73 -19.60
CA LEU A 118 -9.56 10.51 -18.18
C LEU A 118 -10.81 10.05 -17.43
N TYR A 119 -11.98 10.61 -17.78
CA TYR A 119 -13.26 10.21 -17.19
C TYR A 119 -13.60 8.74 -17.50
N ASN A 120 -13.45 8.35 -18.78
CA ASN A 120 -13.72 6.98 -19.22
C ASN A 120 -12.79 5.98 -18.54
N ILE A 121 -11.49 6.22 -18.53
CA ILE A 121 -10.50 5.35 -17.86
C ILE A 121 -10.84 5.19 -16.37
N THR A 122 -11.16 6.30 -15.68
CA THR A 122 -11.54 6.29 -14.26
C THR A 122 -12.81 5.47 -14.02
N THR A 123 -13.79 5.55 -14.92
CA THR A 123 -15.05 4.79 -14.84
C THR A 123 -14.82 3.31 -15.09
N GLU A 124 -14.03 2.97 -16.12
CA GLU A 124 -13.69 1.59 -16.50
C GLU A 124 -12.93 0.88 -15.38
N GLN A 125 -12.08 1.59 -14.65
CA GLN A 125 -11.39 1.07 -13.46
C GLN A 125 -12.23 1.10 -12.17
N HIS A 126 -13.53 1.38 -12.29
CA HIS A 126 -14.50 1.39 -11.19
C HIS A 126 -14.18 2.36 -10.04
N TYR A 127 -13.42 3.44 -10.32
CA TYR A 127 -13.21 4.51 -9.35
C TYR A 127 -14.44 5.41 -9.24
N ASP A 128 -14.59 6.08 -8.10
CA ASP A 128 -15.66 7.05 -7.91
C ASP A 128 -15.45 8.27 -8.82
N THR A 129 -16.43 8.51 -9.70
CA THR A 129 -16.44 9.67 -10.59
C THR A 129 -17.30 10.82 -10.09
N ASN A 130 -17.80 10.74 -8.85
CA ASN A 130 -18.52 11.85 -8.22
C ASN A 130 -17.62 13.09 -8.16
N ASN A 131 -18.12 14.20 -8.71
CA ASN A 131 -17.39 15.47 -8.80
C ASN A 131 -16.06 15.40 -9.60
N PHE A 132 -15.88 14.41 -10.48
CA PHE A 132 -14.64 14.21 -11.24
C PHE A 132 -14.17 15.49 -11.94
N TYR A 133 -15.06 16.16 -12.67
CA TYR A 133 -14.75 17.37 -13.42
C TYR A 133 -14.29 18.51 -12.51
N GLN A 134 -15.02 18.79 -11.42
CA GLN A 134 -14.66 19.86 -10.48
C GLN A 134 -13.32 19.58 -9.80
N LYS A 135 -13.04 18.31 -9.47
CA LYS A 135 -11.78 17.90 -8.86
C LYS A 135 -10.61 18.08 -9.83
N LEU A 136 -10.74 17.59 -11.07
CA LEU A 136 -9.71 17.74 -12.10
C LEU A 136 -9.42 19.22 -12.40
N GLU A 137 -10.46 20.03 -12.59
CA GLU A 137 -10.30 21.47 -12.82
C GLU A 137 -9.59 22.16 -11.66
N TYR A 138 -9.91 21.80 -10.41
CA TYR A 138 -9.26 22.35 -9.24
C TYR A 138 -7.78 21.97 -9.15
N GLU A 139 -7.46 20.69 -9.34
CA GLU A 139 -6.09 20.17 -9.28
C GLU A 139 -5.22 20.82 -10.37
N VAL A 140 -5.74 20.94 -11.60
CA VAL A 140 -5.05 21.63 -12.71
C VAL A 140 -4.87 23.12 -12.41
N TRP A 141 -5.91 23.79 -11.91
CA TRP A 141 -5.82 25.18 -11.50
C TRP A 141 -4.79 25.37 -10.38
N ALA A 142 -4.69 24.41 -9.45
CA ALA A 142 -3.71 24.43 -8.38
C ALA A 142 -2.28 24.35 -8.89
N GLU A 143 -2.00 23.46 -9.84
CA GLU A 143 -0.69 23.35 -10.50
C GLU A 143 -0.32 24.63 -11.26
N ASP A 144 -1.21 25.12 -12.12
CA ASP A 144 -0.95 26.34 -12.92
C ASP A 144 -0.71 27.57 -12.03
N ASN A 145 -1.28 27.59 -10.82
CA ASN A 145 -1.17 28.70 -9.88
C ASN A 145 -0.23 28.43 -8.70
N TYR A 146 0.52 27.33 -8.72
CA TYR A 146 1.35 26.89 -7.60
C TYR A 146 2.25 28.02 -7.08
N PHE A 147 3.09 28.60 -7.94
CA PHE A 147 3.98 29.71 -7.60
C PHE A 147 3.21 31.02 -7.37
N ASN A 148 2.15 31.29 -8.14
CA ASN A 148 1.36 32.52 -8.06
C ASN A 148 0.71 32.72 -6.69
N ARG A 149 0.29 31.63 -6.03
CA ARG A 149 -0.27 31.62 -4.67
C ARG A 149 0.73 32.13 -3.61
N HIS A 150 2.02 32.16 -3.94
CA HIS A 150 3.11 32.53 -3.04
C HIS A 150 3.84 33.83 -3.39
N LEU A 151 3.46 34.50 -4.49
CA LEU A 151 4.12 35.74 -4.94
C LEU A 151 3.89 36.94 -4.01
N LYS A 152 2.78 36.98 -3.27
CA LYS A 152 2.38 38.13 -2.45
C LYS A 152 2.13 37.73 -1.00
N PRO A 153 2.39 38.62 -0.03
CA PRO A 153 2.02 38.40 1.36
C PRO A 153 0.53 38.14 1.53
N VAL A 154 0.17 37.36 2.54
CA VAL A 154 -1.22 37.07 2.88
C VAL A 154 -1.90 38.36 3.36
N GLU A 155 -3.03 38.69 2.77
CA GLU A 155 -3.82 39.86 3.18
C GLU A 155 -4.75 39.50 4.34
N LYS A 156 -4.75 40.32 5.41
CA LYS A 156 -5.65 40.16 6.56
C LYS A 156 -7.14 40.02 6.18
N LYS A 157 -7.57 40.69 5.10
CA LYS A 157 -8.96 40.60 4.61
C LYS A 157 -9.35 39.18 4.15
N ARG A 158 -8.40 38.42 3.60
CA ARG A 158 -8.59 37.03 3.15
C ARG A 158 -8.62 36.03 4.31
N LEU A 159 -8.17 36.46 5.49
CA LEU A 159 -8.13 35.64 6.70
C LEU A 159 -9.39 35.78 7.57
N LYS A 160 -10.34 36.66 7.23
CA LYS A 160 -11.51 36.94 8.08
C LYS A 160 -12.27 35.69 8.53
N GLY A 161 -12.45 34.71 7.64
CA GLY A 161 -13.10 33.45 7.96
C GLY A 161 -12.23 32.52 8.80
N PHE A 162 -10.94 32.39 8.51
CA PHE A 162 -10.01 31.61 9.33
C PHE A 162 -9.89 32.19 10.75
N LEU A 163 -9.73 33.51 10.88
CA LEU A 163 -9.57 34.20 12.15
C LEU A 163 -10.84 34.25 13.00
N SER A 164 -12.03 33.99 12.44
CA SER A 164 -13.28 33.98 13.22
C SER A 164 -13.39 32.77 14.14
N LYS A 165 -12.58 31.72 13.95
CA LYS A 165 -12.59 30.46 14.73
C LYS A 165 -13.90 29.68 14.71
N GLU A 166 -14.95 30.21 14.07
CA GLU A 166 -16.31 29.65 14.05
C GLU A 166 -16.62 28.83 12.78
N TRP A 167 -15.85 28.99 11.70
CA TRP A 167 -16.01 28.23 10.45
C TRP A 167 -14.65 28.05 9.76
N ILE A 168 -14.39 26.91 9.11
CA ILE A 168 -14.57 26.73 7.66
C ILE A 168 -14.31 25.25 7.30
N ASN A 169 -15.25 24.65 6.54
CA ASN A 169 -15.14 23.38 5.82
C ASN A 169 -14.23 23.53 4.58
N ILE A 170 -12.97 23.94 4.81
CA ILE A 170 -11.90 23.98 3.81
C ILE A 170 -11.06 22.76 4.09
N ASP A 171 -10.49 22.18 3.03
CA ASP A 171 -9.45 21.17 3.17
C ASP A 171 -8.25 21.75 3.95
N THR A 172 -8.30 21.64 5.27
CA THR A 172 -7.29 22.16 6.20
C THR A 172 -5.91 21.56 5.93
N LEU A 173 -5.88 20.36 5.33
CA LEU A 173 -4.65 19.68 4.90
C LEU A 173 -3.97 20.40 3.72
N GLU A 174 -4.68 21.23 2.96
CA GLU A 174 -4.10 22.10 1.93
C GLU A 174 -3.88 23.53 2.46
N TYR A 175 -4.91 24.14 3.04
CA TYR A 175 -4.88 25.57 3.36
C TYR A 175 -3.84 25.96 4.41
N ILE A 176 -3.74 25.22 5.51
CA ILE A 176 -2.83 25.56 6.62
C ILE A 176 -1.37 25.51 6.15
N PRO A 177 -0.88 24.44 5.49
CA PRO A 177 0.48 24.42 4.94
C PRO A 177 0.82 25.60 4.04
N HIS A 178 -0.06 25.98 3.11
CA HIS A 178 0.19 27.13 2.22
C HIS A 178 0.17 28.46 2.99
N LEU A 179 -0.68 28.60 4.02
CA LEU A 179 -0.66 29.76 4.90
C LEU A 179 0.68 29.85 5.67
N LEU A 180 1.12 28.75 6.28
CA LEU A 180 2.37 28.65 7.02
C LEU A 180 3.59 28.96 6.14
N ALA A 181 3.63 28.42 4.92
CA ALA A 181 4.67 28.73 3.94
C ALA A 181 4.69 30.23 3.58
N ASN A 182 3.51 30.81 3.30
CA ASN A 182 3.41 32.23 2.95
C ASN A 182 3.83 33.17 4.07
N ILE A 183 3.42 32.91 5.31
CA ILE A 183 3.80 33.78 6.43
C ILE A 183 5.30 33.71 6.73
N TYR A 184 5.92 32.55 6.47
CA TYR A 184 7.37 32.36 6.60
C TYR A 184 8.12 33.15 5.53
N ILE A 185 7.81 32.93 4.24
CA ILE A 185 8.53 33.54 3.11
C ILE A 185 8.41 35.06 3.11
N HIS A 186 7.25 35.59 3.49
CA HIS A 186 6.99 37.03 3.48
C HIS A 186 7.24 37.72 4.82
N ASN A 187 7.72 37.01 5.85
CA ASN A 187 7.90 37.54 7.21
C ASN A 187 6.68 38.31 7.73
N THR A 188 5.55 37.61 7.91
CA THR A 188 4.27 38.26 8.22
C THR A 188 4.33 39.23 9.41
N GLU A 189 3.76 40.42 9.23
CA GLU A 189 3.56 41.41 10.29
C GLU A 189 2.15 41.33 10.90
N ILE A 190 1.33 40.36 10.48
CA ILE A 190 -0.03 40.17 11.00
C ILE A 190 0.06 39.64 12.43
N ASN A 191 -0.24 40.50 13.40
CA ASN A 191 -0.17 40.19 14.84
C ASN A 191 -0.92 38.90 15.22
N GLU A 192 -2.10 38.65 14.63
CA GLU A 192 -2.88 37.44 14.90
C GLU A 192 -2.23 36.14 14.43
N LEU A 193 -1.22 36.21 13.56
CA LEU A 193 -0.48 35.06 13.03
C LEU A 193 0.94 34.93 13.62
N LYS A 194 1.29 35.76 14.61
CA LYS A 194 2.64 35.77 15.19
C LYS A 194 3.04 34.41 15.78
N ASP A 195 2.12 33.75 16.47
CA ASP A 195 2.38 32.43 17.07
C ASP A 195 2.58 31.35 16.00
N PHE A 196 1.84 31.41 14.90
CA PHE A 196 2.01 30.53 13.73
C PHE A 196 3.39 30.74 13.08
N TYR A 197 3.77 32.00 12.86
CA TYR A 197 5.08 32.34 12.30
C TYR A 197 6.22 31.84 13.19
N GLN A 198 6.13 32.07 14.50
CA GLN A 198 7.12 31.58 15.46
C GLN A 198 7.23 30.06 15.46
N ALA A 199 6.11 29.34 15.37
CA ALA A 199 6.09 27.89 15.30
C ALA A 199 6.82 27.36 14.06
N VAL A 200 6.57 27.94 12.88
CA VAL A 200 7.25 27.55 11.62
C VAL A 200 8.75 27.87 11.69
N CYS A 201 9.12 29.05 12.16
CA CYS A 201 10.54 29.43 12.30
C CYS A 201 11.28 28.51 13.29
N LEU A 202 10.64 28.12 14.40
CA LEU A 202 11.22 27.17 15.36
C LEU A 202 11.38 25.79 14.74
N TYR A 203 10.37 25.32 14.01
CA TYR A 203 10.39 24.02 13.34
C TYR A 203 11.54 23.95 12.33
N ILE A 204 11.68 24.95 11.47
CA ILE A 204 12.66 24.95 10.39
C ILE A 204 14.10 25.13 10.90
N HIS A 205 14.33 26.02 11.87
CA HIS A 205 15.69 26.49 12.19
C HIS A 205 16.26 26.02 13.53
N LYS A 206 15.44 25.50 14.45
CA LYS A 206 15.89 25.28 15.84
C LYS A 206 15.52 23.91 16.40
N ASN A 207 14.23 23.65 16.57
CA ASN A 207 13.73 22.46 17.24
C ASN A 207 12.34 22.10 16.70
N GLU A 208 12.28 21.04 15.90
CA GLU A 208 11.06 20.55 15.26
C GLU A 208 9.96 20.24 16.29
N ASN A 209 10.28 19.50 17.36
CA ASN A 209 9.31 19.14 18.41
C ASN A 209 8.73 20.36 19.12
N GLN A 210 9.54 21.39 19.37
CA GLN A 210 9.05 22.63 19.99
C GLN A 210 8.18 23.43 19.02
N GLY A 211 8.54 23.46 17.72
CA GLY A 211 7.72 24.07 16.67
C GLY A 211 6.35 23.41 16.57
N ILE A 212 6.31 22.06 16.60
CA ILE A 212 5.08 21.26 16.61
C ILE A 212 4.19 21.64 17.79
N LYS A 213 4.71 21.56 19.03
CA LYS A 213 3.94 21.91 20.24
C LYS A 213 3.42 23.34 20.23
N ASN A 214 4.19 24.27 19.67
CA ASN A 214 3.76 25.66 19.55
C ASN A 214 2.63 25.82 18.55
N LEU A 215 2.68 25.13 17.41
CA LEU A 215 1.60 25.14 16.44
C LEU A 215 0.34 24.46 16.99
N GLU A 216 0.47 23.32 17.67
CA GLU A 216 -0.64 22.63 18.33
C GLU A 216 -1.37 23.57 19.29
N LYS A 217 -0.60 24.30 20.12
CA LYS A 217 -1.15 25.30 21.04
C LYS A 217 -1.84 26.45 20.31
N ALA A 218 -1.29 26.92 19.19
CA ALA A 218 -1.89 27.99 18.39
C ALA A 218 -3.19 27.54 17.69
N LEU A 219 -3.28 26.26 17.30
CA LEU A 219 -4.43 25.66 16.64
C LEU A 219 -5.51 25.14 17.60
N SER A 220 -5.19 24.85 18.86
CA SER A 220 -6.15 24.32 19.84
C SER A 220 -7.44 25.15 20.03
N PRO A 221 -7.45 26.50 19.84
CA PRO A 221 -8.70 27.27 19.90
C PRO A 221 -9.62 27.08 18.68
N PHE A 222 -9.17 26.43 17.60
CA PHE A 222 -9.92 26.26 16.36
C PHE A 222 -10.68 24.93 16.39
N LYS A 223 -12.01 25.00 16.59
CA LYS A 223 -12.85 23.79 16.76
C LYS A 223 -12.87 22.85 15.55
N SER A 224 -12.65 23.38 14.35
CA SER A 224 -12.69 22.63 13.09
C SER A 224 -11.32 22.18 12.59
N VAL A 225 -10.24 22.44 13.35
CA VAL A 225 -8.88 22.04 12.96
C VAL A 225 -8.39 20.99 13.94
N ASN A 226 -7.95 19.86 13.42
CA ASN A 226 -7.22 18.89 14.23
C ASN A 226 -5.81 19.42 14.51
N ALA A 227 -5.59 19.93 15.72
CA ALA A 227 -4.29 20.45 16.15
C ALA A 227 -3.20 19.37 16.16
N ASP A 228 -3.57 18.10 16.39
CA ASP A 228 -2.63 16.97 16.44
C ASP A 228 -1.98 16.69 15.06
N LEU A 229 -2.51 17.28 13.99
CA LEU A 229 -1.91 17.25 12.65
C LEU A 229 -0.82 18.33 12.45
N SER A 230 -0.42 19.03 13.50
CA SER A 230 0.68 20.02 13.44
C SER A 230 2.00 19.48 12.85
N PRO A 231 2.45 18.25 13.15
CA PRO A 231 3.61 17.67 12.47
C PRO A 231 3.44 17.62 10.95
N TYR A 232 2.27 17.20 10.48
CA TYR A 232 1.94 17.15 9.05
C TYR A 232 1.93 18.55 8.43
N TYR A 233 1.27 19.52 9.08
CA TYR A 233 1.17 20.88 8.55
C TYR A 233 2.53 21.55 8.40
N LEU A 234 3.42 21.39 9.39
CA LEU A 234 4.76 21.97 9.38
C LEU A 234 5.68 21.29 8.35
N ALA A 235 5.63 19.96 8.26
CA ALA A 235 6.39 19.20 7.27
C ALA A 235 5.98 19.62 5.84
N LYS A 236 4.68 19.67 5.55
CA LYS A 236 4.17 20.09 4.24
C LYS A 236 4.49 21.56 3.94
N ALA A 237 4.43 22.45 4.93
CA ALA A 237 4.84 23.85 4.77
C ALA A 237 6.33 23.97 4.42
N LYS A 238 7.20 23.22 5.09
CA LYS A 238 8.64 23.16 4.78
C LYS A 238 8.87 22.67 3.36
N ASP A 239 8.16 21.64 2.92
CA ASP A 239 8.25 21.14 1.55
C ASP A 239 7.80 22.16 0.50
N ILE A 240 6.69 22.88 0.76
CA ILE A 240 6.25 23.99 -0.10
C ILE A 240 7.34 25.07 -0.17
N ILE A 241 7.88 25.51 0.96
CA ILE A 241 8.96 26.52 1.01
C ILE A 241 10.16 26.10 0.15
N LEU A 242 10.62 24.86 0.32
CA LEU A 242 11.74 24.32 -0.47
C LEU A 242 11.39 24.25 -1.97
N SER A 243 10.19 23.80 -2.33
CA SER A 243 9.79 23.67 -3.75
C SER A 243 9.64 25.00 -4.48
N LEU A 244 9.52 26.12 -3.75
CA LEU A 244 9.48 27.46 -4.32
C LEU A 244 10.87 27.97 -4.72
N GLY A 245 11.94 27.25 -4.37
CA GLY A 245 13.30 27.59 -4.81
C GLY A 245 13.91 28.80 -4.12
N THR A 246 13.46 29.17 -2.92
CA THR A 246 13.99 30.35 -2.21
C THR A 246 15.40 30.08 -1.66
N ASP A 247 16.30 31.07 -1.74
CA ASP A 247 17.70 30.98 -1.26
C ASP A 247 17.84 30.93 0.28
N THR A 248 16.74 30.79 1.00
CA THR A 248 16.68 30.90 2.46
C THR A 248 17.07 29.62 3.19
N LEU A 249 17.05 28.48 2.51
CA LEU A 249 17.30 27.15 3.09
C LEU A 249 18.14 26.28 2.14
N PRO A 250 18.95 25.34 2.67
CA PRO A 250 19.51 24.27 1.86
C PRO A 250 18.40 23.53 1.11
N ASN A 251 18.41 23.63 -0.21
CA ASN A 251 17.30 23.18 -1.04
C ASN A 251 17.67 21.95 -1.84
N GLU A 252 17.14 20.80 -1.40
CA GLU A 252 17.45 19.52 -2.02
C GLU A 252 16.98 19.41 -3.47
N TYR A 253 15.94 20.14 -3.87
CA TYR A 253 15.47 20.18 -5.25
C TYR A 253 16.44 20.92 -6.19
N LEU A 254 17.30 21.78 -5.64
CA LEU A 254 18.32 22.51 -6.39
C LEU A 254 19.68 21.80 -6.37
N THR A 255 20.02 21.11 -5.27
CA THR A 255 21.34 20.50 -5.09
C THR A 255 21.45 19.06 -5.59
N HIS A 256 20.36 18.31 -5.67
CA HIS A 256 20.37 16.92 -6.14
C HIS A 256 19.89 16.79 -7.57
N THR A 257 20.31 15.73 -8.24
CA THR A 257 19.66 15.21 -9.44
C THR A 257 18.34 14.53 -9.08
N LEU A 258 17.43 14.36 -10.05
CA LEU A 258 16.18 13.63 -9.85
C LEU A 258 16.43 12.21 -9.30
N ARG A 259 17.44 11.52 -9.81
CA ARG A 259 17.82 10.18 -9.35
C ARG A 259 18.26 10.16 -7.89
N GLU A 260 19.15 11.08 -7.51
CA GLU A 260 19.62 11.18 -6.12
C GLU A 260 18.47 11.48 -5.17
N LEU A 261 17.53 12.34 -5.58
CA LEU A 261 16.34 12.65 -4.79
C LEU A 261 15.44 11.40 -4.62
N ILE A 262 15.17 10.66 -5.69
CA ILE A 262 14.39 9.40 -5.62
C ILE A 262 15.08 8.40 -4.69
N LEU A 263 16.39 8.17 -4.86
CA LEU A 263 17.13 7.20 -4.07
C LEU A 263 17.20 7.59 -2.58
N LYS A 264 17.32 8.88 -2.28
CA LYS A 264 17.32 9.40 -0.90
C LYS A 264 16.02 9.06 -0.16
N TYR A 265 14.88 9.21 -0.83
CA TYR A 265 13.55 9.05 -0.23
C TYR A 265 12.95 7.65 -0.45
N THR A 266 13.56 6.79 -1.26
CA THR A 266 13.11 5.42 -1.52
C THR A 266 12.83 4.61 -0.23
N PRO A 267 13.65 4.68 0.83
CA PRO A 267 13.36 3.98 2.09
C PRO A 267 12.10 4.44 2.82
N GLU A 268 11.58 5.64 2.51
CA GLU A 268 10.31 6.15 3.06
C GLU A 268 9.11 5.73 2.19
N GLY A 269 9.38 5.16 1.01
CA GLY A 269 8.46 4.58 0.05
C GLY A 269 7.62 5.59 -0.75
N SER A 270 6.73 5.05 -1.60
CA SER A 270 6.10 5.78 -2.70
C SER A 270 5.38 7.06 -2.30
N PHE A 271 4.63 7.04 -1.20
CA PHE A 271 3.81 8.18 -0.77
C PHE A 271 4.66 9.37 -0.34
N ASN A 272 5.91 9.11 0.07
CA ASN A 272 6.89 10.15 0.38
C ASN A 272 7.73 10.56 -0.84
N VAL A 273 7.94 9.66 -1.82
CA VAL A 273 8.74 9.99 -3.02
C VAL A 273 7.97 10.79 -4.06
N TRP A 274 6.71 10.45 -4.36
CA TRP A 274 5.97 11.15 -5.44
C TRP A 274 5.86 12.67 -5.24
N PRO A 275 5.63 13.22 -4.02
CA PRO A 275 5.58 14.66 -3.83
C PRO A 275 6.96 15.31 -4.05
N LYS A 276 8.05 14.59 -3.73
CA LYS A 276 9.43 15.07 -3.96
C LYS A 276 9.74 15.15 -5.44
N VAL A 277 9.38 14.13 -6.21
CA VAL A 277 9.52 14.12 -7.68
C VAL A 277 8.69 15.24 -8.29
N LEU A 278 7.44 15.41 -7.86
CA LEU A 278 6.58 16.47 -8.35
C LEU A 278 7.15 17.86 -8.08
N ASN A 279 7.59 18.14 -6.84
CA ASN A 279 8.20 19.41 -6.49
C ASN A 279 9.50 19.69 -7.26
N TYR A 280 10.31 18.65 -7.51
CA TYR A 280 11.49 18.76 -8.36
C TYR A 280 11.13 19.19 -9.79
N ILE A 281 10.11 18.57 -10.38
CA ILE A 281 9.64 18.88 -11.74
C ILE A 281 9.05 20.29 -11.78
N ARG A 282 8.15 20.64 -10.84
CA ARG A 282 7.54 21.97 -10.71
C ARG A 282 8.61 23.06 -10.68
N LEU A 283 9.62 22.93 -9.80
CA LEU A 283 10.68 23.92 -9.65
C LEU A 283 11.57 24.01 -10.90
N SER A 284 11.91 22.87 -11.50
CA SER A 284 12.71 22.83 -12.72
C SER A 284 12.01 23.53 -13.89
N LEU A 285 10.71 23.28 -14.07
CA LEU A 285 9.91 23.96 -15.09
C LEU A 285 9.84 25.47 -14.84
N HIS A 286 9.60 25.87 -13.58
CA HIS A 286 9.56 27.29 -13.21
C HIS A 286 10.88 28.02 -13.51
N GLN A 287 12.01 27.34 -13.30
CA GLN A 287 13.34 27.88 -13.56
C GLN A 287 13.81 27.65 -15.01
N ASN A 288 12.98 27.09 -15.88
CA ASN A 288 13.34 26.72 -17.25
C ASN A 288 14.58 25.81 -17.33
N LYS A 289 14.73 24.89 -16.37
CA LYS A 289 15.81 23.91 -16.30
C LYS A 289 15.34 22.58 -16.90
N LYS A 290 16.08 22.06 -17.88
CA LYS A 290 15.83 20.72 -18.44
C LYS A 290 16.07 19.64 -17.39
N ILE A 291 15.26 18.58 -17.45
CA ILE A 291 15.31 17.45 -16.54
C ILE A 291 15.80 16.24 -17.31
N ASP A 292 16.74 15.49 -16.74
CA ASP A 292 17.09 14.17 -17.25
C ASP A 292 16.00 13.16 -16.86
N LEU A 293 14.99 13.06 -17.73
CA LEU A 293 13.81 12.24 -17.53
C LEU A 293 14.09 10.74 -17.58
N ALA A 294 15.22 10.27 -18.09
CA ALA A 294 15.58 8.85 -18.00
C ALA A 294 15.61 8.36 -16.54
N ASN A 295 15.92 9.25 -15.59
CA ASN A 295 15.97 8.92 -14.17
C ASN A 295 14.58 8.79 -13.51
N ILE A 296 13.49 9.23 -14.15
CA ILE A 296 12.14 9.12 -13.60
C ILE A 296 11.65 7.66 -13.58
N THR A 297 12.23 6.81 -14.42
CA THR A 297 11.85 5.39 -14.53
C THR A 297 12.01 4.64 -13.21
N SER A 298 13.02 5.00 -12.40
CA SER A 298 13.20 4.41 -11.05
C SER A 298 12.04 4.72 -10.10
N PHE A 299 11.31 5.82 -10.34
CA PHE A 299 10.11 6.18 -9.59
C PHE A 299 8.89 5.35 -10.04
N PHE A 300 8.71 5.13 -11.35
CA PHE A 300 7.59 4.31 -11.85
C PHE A 300 7.64 2.85 -11.41
N ALA A 301 8.83 2.28 -11.20
CA ALA A 301 9.00 0.91 -10.70
C ALA A 301 8.83 0.80 -9.18
N MET A 302 8.67 1.92 -8.47
CA MET A 302 8.51 1.87 -7.02
C MET A 302 7.25 1.10 -6.65
N TYR A 303 7.25 0.56 -5.43
CA TYR A 303 6.12 -0.18 -4.89
C TYR A 303 5.06 0.75 -4.27
N GLN A 304 3.80 0.67 -4.72
CA GLN A 304 2.72 1.52 -4.20
C GLN A 304 2.40 1.06 -2.77
N GLN A 305 2.63 1.89 -1.77
CA GLN A 305 2.55 1.55 -0.33
C GLN A 305 1.14 1.17 0.20
N ARG A 306 0.28 0.47 -0.55
CA ARG A 306 -1.07 0.07 -0.11
C ARG A 306 -1.16 -1.35 0.46
N LYS A 307 -0.75 -2.39 -0.28
CA LYS A 307 -0.77 -3.80 0.18
C LYS A 307 0.26 -4.67 -0.55
N ASP A 308 1.39 -5.01 0.09
CA ASP A 308 2.43 -5.79 -0.59
C ASP A 308 2.15 -7.26 -0.38
N MET A 309 1.34 -7.83 -1.27
CA MET A 309 1.05 -9.24 -1.19
C MET A 309 2.26 -10.11 -1.61
N THR A 310 3.33 -9.54 -2.16
CA THR A 310 4.51 -10.33 -2.57
C THR A 310 5.32 -10.85 -1.37
N VAL A 311 5.15 -10.25 -0.19
CA VAL A 311 5.85 -10.60 1.04
C VAL A 311 4.97 -11.39 2.03
N ILE A 312 3.78 -11.84 1.64
CA ILE A 312 2.86 -12.55 2.57
C ILE A 312 3.48 -13.79 3.22
N ASN A 313 4.32 -14.53 2.48
CA ASN A 313 5.00 -15.75 2.98
C ASN A 313 6.41 -15.46 3.54
N LEU A 314 6.71 -14.18 3.83
CA LEU A 314 7.99 -13.79 4.43
C LEU A 314 8.26 -14.48 5.78
N PRO A 315 7.27 -14.68 6.68
CA PRO A 315 7.49 -15.35 7.96
C PRO A 315 8.05 -16.77 7.81
N GLU A 316 7.46 -17.59 6.94
CA GLU A 316 7.89 -18.96 6.68
C GLU A 316 9.26 -18.99 6.02
N ALA A 317 9.50 -18.09 5.05
CA ALA A 317 10.80 -17.99 4.39
C ALA A 317 11.90 -17.64 5.41
N LEU A 318 11.67 -16.67 6.28
CA LEU A 318 12.64 -16.29 7.31
C LEU A 318 12.88 -17.44 8.30
N LYS A 319 11.84 -18.17 8.71
CA LYS A 319 11.98 -19.35 9.56
C LYS A 319 12.89 -20.41 8.93
N ILE A 320 12.70 -20.70 7.64
CA ILE A 320 13.55 -21.67 6.91
C ILE A 320 15.02 -21.20 6.86
N TYR A 321 15.27 -19.92 6.63
CA TYR A 321 16.63 -19.38 6.58
C TYR A 321 17.29 -19.40 7.96
N GLU A 322 16.53 -19.13 9.01
CA GLU A 322 16.96 -19.24 10.40
C GLU A 322 17.30 -20.69 10.78
N ASP A 323 16.43 -21.64 10.45
CA ASP A 323 16.63 -23.09 10.72
C ASP A 323 17.90 -23.61 10.02
N LYS A 324 18.27 -23.00 8.89
CA LYS A 324 19.50 -23.31 8.15
C LYS A 324 20.73 -22.53 8.62
N GLY A 325 20.58 -21.64 9.60
CA GLY A 325 21.65 -20.81 10.14
C GLY A 325 22.12 -19.69 9.22
N PHE A 326 21.33 -19.32 8.20
CA PHE A 326 21.68 -18.23 7.28
C PHE A 326 21.37 -16.84 7.85
N ILE A 327 20.41 -16.75 8.77
CA ILE A 327 20.04 -15.52 9.47
C ILE A 327 19.78 -15.81 10.95
N THR A 328 19.89 -14.80 11.81
CA THR A 328 19.46 -14.89 13.22
C THR A 328 18.02 -14.41 13.40
N ILE A 329 17.37 -14.79 14.50
CA ILE A 329 16.04 -14.32 14.88
C ILE A 329 16.00 -12.78 14.89
N GLU A 330 17.01 -12.12 15.47
CA GLU A 330 17.05 -10.67 15.55
C GLU A 330 17.09 -10.02 14.16
N LYS A 331 17.78 -10.65 13.21
CA LYS A 331 17.85 -10.15 11.83
C LYS A 331 16.55 -10.39 11.09
N ALA A 332 15.89 -11.53 11.32
CA ALA A 332 14.56 -11.81 10.76
C ALA A 332 13.53 -10.79 11.27
N LEU A 333 13.53 -10.47 12.58
CA LEU A 333 12.67 -9.43 13.16
C LEU A 333 12.92 -8.06 12.52
N ASP A 334 14.17 -7.66 12.27
CA ASP A 334 14.48 -6.40 11.57
C ASP A 334 13.88 -6.35 10.18
N ILE A 335 13.98 -7.46 9.43
CA ILE A 335 13.44 -7.57 8.09
C ILE A 335 11.91 -7.44 8.13
N ILE A 336 11.24 -8.10 9.07
CA ILE A 336 9.77 -8.02 9.21
C ILE A 336 9.34 -6.61 9.58
N VAL A 337 9.92 -6.01 10.62
CA VAL A 337 9.54 -4.66 11.09
C VAL A 337 9.78 -3.62 10.01
N PHE A 338 10.93 -3.69 9.32
CA PHE A 338 11.21 -2.84 8.17
C PHE A 338 10.16 -3.05 7.06
N THR A 339 9.89 -4.30 6.69
CA THR A 339 8.91 -4.62 5.63
C THR A 339 7.52 -4.08 5.97
N GLN A 340 7.06 -4.26 7.21
CA GLN A 340 5.78 -3.73 7.67
C GLN A 340 5.74 -2.20 7.63
N SER A 341 6.85 -1.51 7.90
CA SER A 341 6.93 -0.04 7.79
C SER A 341 6.80 0.48 6.35
N MET A 342 7.04 -0.38 5.35
CA MET A 342 6.93 -0.03 3.93
C MET A 342 5.52 -0.15 3.36
N SER A 343 4.51 -0.60 4.12
CA SER A 343 3.14 -0.77 3.63
C SER A 343 2.10 -0.17 4.57
N GLU A 344 1.13 0.57 4.03
CA GLU A 344 0.03 1.16 4.80
C GLU A 344 -0.89 0.07 5.40
N LYS A 345 -1.18 -0.97 4.61
CA LYS A 345 -2.13 -2.04 4.92
C LYS A 345 -1.66 -3.39 4.36
N GLY A 346 -2.43 -4.44 4.64
CA GLY A 346 -2.30 -5.74 3.99
C GLY A 346 -1.28 -6.71 4.60
N ILE A 347 -0.24 -6.22 5.28
CA ILE A 347 0.86 -7.07 5.80
C ILE A 347 1.09 -6.97 7.31
N ARG A 348 0.06 -6.54 8.06
CA ARG A 348 0.12 -6.48 9.54
C ARG A 348 0.25 -7.87 10.18
N HIS A 349 -0.10 -8.92 9.44
CA HIS A 349 -0.04 -10.30 9.89
C HIS A 349 1.40 -10.86 10.00
N LEU A 350 2.36 -10.29 9.24
CA LEU A 350 3.71 -10.87 9.12
C LEU A 350 4.40 -11.11 10.47
N LEU A 351 4.38 -10.11 11.36
CA LEU A 351 5.01 -10.28 12.67
C LEU A 351 4.27 -11.34 13.49
N ARG A 352 2.93 -11.32 13.53
CA ARG A 352 2.13 -12.31 14.26
C ARG A 352 2.47 -13.72 13.80
N GLU A 353 2.40 -13.97 12.49
CA GLU A 353 2.67 -15.29 11.90
C GLU A 353 4.11 -15.74 12.15
N TYR A 354 5.08 -14.84 12.08
CA TYR A 354 6.46 -15.19 12.42
C TYR A 354 6.61 -15.60 13.89
N LEU A 355 5.93 -14.91 14.81
CA LEU A 355 5.96 -15.31 16.23
C LEU A 355 5.26 -16.65 16.47
N GLU A 356 4.18 -16.96 15.74
CA GLU A 356 3.48 -18.24 15.80
C GLU A 356 4.32 -19.42 15.33
N LEU A 357 5.28 -19.19 14.43
CA LEU A 357 6.26 -20.20 13.99
C LEU A 357 7.33 -20.53 15.05
N HIS A 358 7.33 -19.83 16.19
CA HIS A 358 8.30 -19.98 17.27
C HIS A 358 7.65 -20.34 18.60
N GLN A 359 8.47 -20.87 19.50
CA GLN A 359 8.07 -21.10 20.88
C GLN A 359 7.77 -19.75 21.59
N PRO A 360 6.86 -19.74 22.60
CA PRO A 360 6.43 -18.51 23.29
C PRO A 360 7.53 -17.62 23.88
N ASP A 361 8.73 -18.16 24.13
CA ASP A 361 9.87 -17.42 24.65
C ASP A 361 10.38 -16.32 23.68
N ILE A 362 10.03 -16.41 22.39
CA ILE A 362 10.31 -15.37 21.39
C ILE A 362 9.78 -13.99 21.80
N ILE A 363 8.68 -13.91 22.56
CA ILE A 363 8.13 -12.63 23.04
C ILE A 363 9.18 -11.84 23.82
N SER A 364 9.98 -12.53 24.64
CA SER A 364 11.06 -11.90 25.41
C SER A 364 12.19 -11.36 24.51
N ILE A 365 12.47 -12.04 23.39
CA ILE A 365 13.49 -11.62 22.41
C ILE A 365 13.02 -10.35 21.70
N VAL A 366 11.77 -10.32 21.27
CA VAL A 366 11.16 -9.16 20.60
C VAL A 366 11.21 -7.93 21.51
N LEU A 367 10.76 -8.06 22.76
CA LEU A 367 10.68 -6.94 23.71
C LEU A 367 12.04 -6.44 24.20
N LYS A 368 13.10 -7.26 24.14
CA LYS A 368 14.47 -6.80 24.38
C LYS A 368 14.96 -5.83 23.30
N LYS A 369 14.40 -5.92 22.09
CA LYS A 369 14.84 -5.16 20.92
C LYS A 369 13.92 -4.00 20.58
N TYR A 370 12.62 -4.18 20.76
CA TYR A 370 11.60 -3.26 20.29
C TYR A 370 10.64 -2.84 21.40
N HIS A 371 10.30 -1.56 21.40
CA HIS A 371 9.17 -1.09 22.20
C HIS A 371 7.85 -1.51 21.50
N PRO A 372 6.81 -1.96 22.23
CA PRO A 372 5.56 -2.41 21.61
C PRO A 372 4.91 -1.41 20.64
N ALA A 373 5.03 -0.11 20.92
CA ALA A 373 4.53 0.95 20.05
C ALA A 373 5.23 1.10 18.69
N GLN A 374 6.39 0.46 18.50
CA GLN A 374 7.11 0.44 17.24
C GLN A 374 6.69 -0.73 16.34
N LEU A 375 5.85 -1.64 16.84
CA LEU A 375 5.52 -2.90 16.19
C LEU A 375 4.10 -2.85 15.61
N HIS A 376 3.97 -3.29 14.37
CA HIS A 376 2.69 -3.38 13.67
C HIS A 376 2.06 -4.77 13.88
N ILE A 377 1.58 -5.04 15.09
CA ILE A 377 0.93 -6.29 15.49
C ILE A 377 -0.27 -6.03 16.41
N THR A 378 -1.35 -6.79 16.26
CA THR A 378 -2.41 -6.89 17.27
C THR A 378 -2.05 -8.00 18.23
N TRP A 379 -1.66 -7.67 19.46
CA TRP A 379 -1.04 -8.64 20.36
C TRP A 379 -1.99 -9.76 20.81
N PHE A 380 -3.28 -9.47 20.96
CA PHE A 380 -4.29 -10.47 21.35
C PHE A 380 -4.74 -11.38 20.21
N ASP A 381 -4.23 -11.18 18.99
CA ASP A 381 -4.41 -12.13 17.89
C ASP A 381 -3.47 -13.34 18.02
N LEU A 382 -2.39 -13.24 18.81
CA LEU A 382 -1.47 -14.36 19.05
C LEU A 382 -2.17 -15.51 19.79
N PRO A 383 -1.70 -16.76 19.64
CA PRO A 383 -2.22 -17.89 20.40
C PRO A 383 -2.12 -17.70 21.91
N ALA A 384 -3.03 -18.36 22.64
CA ALA A 384 -3.10 -18.26 24.10
C ALA A 384 -1.77 -18.61 24.81
N GLU A 385 -1.02 -19.57 24.25
CA GLU A 385 0.30 -19.97 24.79
C GLU A 385 1.35 -18.85 24.72
N HIS A 386 1.34 -18.03 23.66
CA HIS A 386 2.18 -16.83 23.56
C HIS A 386 1.70 -15.72 24.48
N ILE A 387 0.37 -15.51 24.57
CA ILE A 387 -0.23 -14.52 25.47
C ILE A 387 0.12 -14.82 26.94
N ASN A 388 0.18 -16.10 27.32
CA ASN A 388 0.57 -16.52 28.67
C ASN A 388 2.00 -16.10 29.05
N CYS A 389 2.84 -15.80 28.06
CA CYS A 389 4.22 -15.33 28.26
C CYS A 389 4.35 -13.80 28.21
N PHE A 390 3.25 -13.05 28.12
CA PHE A 390 3.32 -11.59 28.11
C PHE A 390 3.78 -11.06 29.48
N PRO A 391 4.79 -10.17 29.51
CA PRO A 391 5.01 -9.37 30.71
C PRO A 391 3.84 -8.39 30.91
N ASP A 392 3.62 -7.99 32.15
CA ASP A 392 2.49 -7.11 32.50
C ASP A 392 2.52 -5.80 31.71
N GLU A 393 3.70 -5.23 31.46
CA GLU A 393 3.88 -4.03 30.63
C GLU A 393 3.32 -4.20 29.20
N LEU A 394 3.55 -5.37 28.58
CA LEU A 394 3.03 -5.65 27.24
C LEU A 394 1.51 -5.87 27.28
N PHE A 395 1.02 -6.60 28.28
CA PHE A 395 -0.41 -6.83 28.46
C PHE A 395 -1.17 -5.50 28.64
N GLU A 396 -0.66 -4.62 29.52
CA GLU A 396 -1.23 -3.29 29.74
C GLU A 396 -1.18 -2.42 28.49
N TYR A 397 -0.08 -2.46 27.74
CA TYR A 397 0.03 -1.77 26.45
C TYR A 397 -1.04 -2.25 25.47
N ALA A 398 -1.13 -3.56 25.23
CA ALA A 398 -2.09 -4.15 24.30
C ALA A 398 -3.54 -3.85 24.70
N LEU A 399 -3.85 -3.95 25.99
CA LEU A 399 -5.18 -3.66 26.51
C LEU A 399 -5.57 -2.19 26.32
N ASN A 400 -4.70 -1.26 26.70
CA ASN A 400 -5.04 0.16 26.69
C ASN A 400 -4.95 0.77 25.29
N GLN A 401 -3.88 0.47 24.53
CA GLN A 401 -3.58 1.13 23.26
C GLN A 401 -4.24 0.46 22.06
N GLN A 402 -4.60 -0.82 22.16
CA GLN A 402 -5.26 -1.55 21.08
C GLN A 402 -6.72 -1.79 21.45
N LEU A 403 -6.99 -2.62 22.46
CA LEU A 403 -8.36 -3.07 22.73
C LEU A 403 -9.30 -1.93 23.17
N PHE A 404 -8.93 -1.18 24.22
CA PHE A 404 -9.79 -0.14 24.78
C PHE A 404 -9.76 1.15 23.98
N TYR A 405 -8.62 1.53 23.40
CA TYR A 405 -8.54 2.73 22.58
C TYR A 405 -9.42 2.59 21.33
N TRP A 406 -9.30 1.48 20.57
CA TRP A 406 -10.07 1.26 19.34
C TRP A 406 -11.59 1.16 19.60
N ASN A 407 -11.98 0.63 20.77
CA ASN A 407 -13.39 0.44 21.13
C ASN A 407 -13.91 1.51 22.11
N SER A 408 -13.15 2.60 22.34
CA SER A 408 -13.45 3.59 23.38
C SER A 408 -14.79 4.30 23.20
N TYR A 409 -15.17 4.57 21.95
CA TYR A 409 -16.42 5.25 21.59
C TYR A 409 -17.64 4.33 21.70
N SER A 410 -17.56 3.12 21.14
CA SER A 410 -18.67 2.15 21.16
C SER A 410 -18.87 1.52 22.53
N LYS A 411 -17.80 1.38 23.31
CA LYS A 411 -17.74 0.52 24.51
C LYS A 411 -18.18 -0.91 24.23
N GLU A 412 -17.92 -1.38 23.02
CA GLU A 412 -18.23 -2.73 22.56
C GLU A 412 -16.99 -3.38 21.98
N VAL A 413 -16.71 -4.62 22.37
CA VAL A 413 -15.58 -5.42 21.88
C VAL A 413 -16.14 -6.69 21.27
N LYS A 414 -15.73 -7.04 20.05
CA LYS A 414 -16.15 -8.31 19.43
C LYS A 414 -15.46 -9.48 20.12
N PHE A 415 -16.18 -10.58 20.34
CA PHE A 415 -15.58 -11.75 21.00
C PHE A 415 -14.36 -12.29 20.25
N ASP A 416 -14.37 -12.26 18.91
CA ASP A 416 -13.24 -12.74 18.11
C ASP A 416 -11.96 -11.93 18.35
N GLU A 417 -12.05 -10.63 18.66
CA GLU A 417 -10.89 -9.77 18.98
C GLU A 417 -10.24 -10.13 20.34
N ILE A 418 -10.95 -10.84 21.21
CA ILE A 418 -10.48 -11.21 22.55
C ILE A 418 -10.43 -12.73 22.75
N LYS A 419 -10.71 -13.53 21.73
CA LYS A 419 -10.87 -14.97 21.86
C LYS A 419 -9.62 -15.64 22.43
N ASN A 420 -8.44 -15.34 21.88
CA ASN A 420 -7.20 -15.95 22.36
C ASN A 420 -6.84 -15.46 23.76
N LEU A 421 -7.09 -14.19 24.07
CA LEU A 421 -6.92 -13.65 25.42
C LEU A 421 -7.87 -14.31 26.42
N PHE A 422 -9.11 -14.57 26.02
CA PHE A 422 -10.09 -15.29 26.83
C PHE A 422 -9.69 -16.75 27.06
N LEU A 423 -8.95 -17.36 26.14
CA LEU A 423 -8.43 -18.72 26.29
C LEU A 423 -7.10 -18.79 27.07
N SER A 424 -6.50 -17.64 27.37
CA SER A 424 -5.25 -17.54 28.13
C SER A 424 -5.44 -17.57 29.65
N ASP A 425 -4.35 -17.69 30.41
CA ASP A 425 -4.30 -17.63 31.86
C ASP A 425 -4.70 -16.23 32.39
N ARG A 426 -4.74 -15.22 31.52
CA ARG A 426 -5.18 -13.85 31.82
C ARG A 426 -6.71 -13.66 31.64
N LYS A 427 -7.48 -14.73 31.37
CA LYS A 427 -8.96 -14.66 31.21
C LYS A 427 -9.66 -13.88 32.32
N GLN A 428 -9.35 -14.20 33.58
CA GLN A 428 -10.06 -13.60 34.72
C GLN A 428 -9.76 -12.09 34.83
N GLU A 429 -8.52 -11.70 34.54
CA GLU A 429 -8.09 -10.31 34.51
C GLU A 429 -8.81 -9.52 33.42
N LEU A 430 -8.87 -10.07 32.20
CA LEU A 430 -9.67 -9.50 31.09
C LEU A 430 -11.13 -9.27 31.51
N VAL A 431 -11.78 -10.29 32.06
CA VAL A 431 -13.19 -10.23 32.49
C VAL A 431 -13.41 -9.14 33.54
N ASN A 432 -12.49 -9.01 34.49
CA ASN A 432 -12.57 -8.00 35.54
C ASN A 432 -12.41 -6.58 34.96
N LEU A 433 -11.46 -6.38 34.05
CA LEU A 433 -11.20 -5.08 33.43
C LEU A 433 -12.34 -4.64 32.50
N LEU A 434 -12.89 -5.56 31.69
CA LEU A 434 -14.07 -5.27 30.86
C LEU A 434 -15.26 -4.80 31.72
N LYS A 435 -15.50 -5.47 32.86
CA LYS A 435 -16.56 -5.07 33.81
C LYS A 435 -16.28 -3.71 34.44
N PHE A 436 -15.04 -3.49 34.89
CA PHE A 436 -14.63 -2.24 35.54
C PHE A 436 -14.83 -1.04 34.61
N PHE A 437 -14.38 -1.15 33.36
CA PHE A 437 -14.52 -0.11 32.35
C PHE A 437 -15.86 -0.12 31.60
N LYS A 438 -16.78 -1.01 31.99
CA LYS A 438 -18.16 -1.14 31.46
C LYS A 438 -18.23 -1.40 29.95
N TYR A 439 -17.31 -2.20 29.42
CA TYR A 439 -17.38 -2.69 28.05
C TYR A 439 -18.39 -3.84 27.92
N ARG A 440 -19.04 -3.92 26.76
CA ARG A 440 -19.88 -5.06 26.36
C ARG A 440 -19.13 -5.94 25.37
N ILE A 441 -19.33 -7.25 25.48
CA ILE A 441 -18.80 -8.22 24.51
C ILE A 441 -19.89 -8.51 23.49
N THR A 442 -19.59 -8.23 22.23
CA THR A 442 -20.45 -8.51 21.10
C THR A 442 -20.15 -9.93 20.59
N ILE A 443 -21.14 -10.82 20.64
CA ILE A 443 -20.98 -12.25 20.35
C ILE A 443 -22.20 -12.82 19.62
N GLU A 444 -21.97 -13.80 18.75
CA GLU A 444 -23.04 -14.50 18.05
C GLU A 444 -23.85 -15.41 18.99
N LYS A 445 -25.16 -15.51 18.74
CA LYS A 445 -26.07 -16.34 19.56
C LYS A 445 -25.70 -17.82 19.62
N HIS A 446 -25.05 -18.34 18.59
CA HIS A 446 -24.66 -19.74 18.48
C HIS A 446 -23.18 -20.00 18.81
N ASN A 447 -22.45 -18.96 19.25
CA ASN A 447 -21.04 -19.12 19.58
C ASN A 447 -20.86 -20.06 20.79
N PRO A 448 -19.93 -21.03 20.74
CA PRO A 448 -19.74 -22.02 21.81
C PRO A 448 -19.38 -21.41 23.17
N TYR A 449 -18.77 -20.23 23.20
CA TYR A 449 -18.33 -19.57 24.43
C TYR A 449 -19.40 -18.71 25.11
N LEU A 450 -20.60 -18.56 24.49
CA LEU A 450 -21.67 -17.71 25.02
C LEU A 450 -22.08 -18.12 26.45
N LYS A 451 -22.24 -19.43 26.71
CA LYS A 451 -22.64 -19.94 28.02
C LYS A 451 -21.60 -19.63 29.11
N GLU A 452 -20.32 -19.73 28.77
CA GLU A 452 -19.23 -19.43 29.70
C GLU A 452 -19.20 -17.94 30.04
N LEU A 453 -19.34 -17.06 29.04
CA LEU A 453 -19.40 -15.61 29.25
C LEU A 453 -20.60 -15.19 30.11
N GLN A 454 -21.75 -15.85 29.92
CA GLN A 454 -22.93 -15.65 30.78
C GLN A 454 -22.67 -16.08 32.22
N ALA A 455 -22.05 -17.24 32.43
CA ALA A 455 -21.67 -17.73 33.76
C ALA A 455 -20.67 -16.79 34.45
N LEU A 456 -19.75 -16.19 33.69
CA LEU A 456 -18.81 -15.18 34.16
C LEU A 456 -19.45 -13.80 34.38
N LYS A 457 -20.75 -13.63 34.12
CA LYS A 457 -21.50 -12.37 34.28
C LYS A 457 -20.92 -11.22 33.45
N CYS A 458 -20.41 -11.50 32.25
CA CYS A 458 -20.00 -10.46 31.32
C CYS A 458 -21.22 -9.68 30.79
N SER A 459 -21.04 -8.40 30.44
CA SER A 459 -22.07 -7.65 29.72
C SER A 459 -22.01 -8.04 28.24
N LEU A 460 -23.14 -8.45 27.64
CA LEU A 460 -23.17 -9.05 26.31
C LEU A 460 -24.10 -8.28 25.37
N SER A 461 -23.69 -8.16 24.11
CA SER A 461 -24.53 -7.76 22.98
C SER A 461 -24.62 -8.95 22.03
N LEU A 462 -25.84 -9.41 21.74
CA LEU A 462 -26.06 -10.58 20.89
C LEU A 462 -26.37 -10.14 19.47
N ASN A 463 -25.59 -10.63 18.53
CA ASN A 463 -25.80 -10.36 17.11
C ASN A 463 -26.51 -11.56 16.46
N ASP A 464 -27.54 -11.27 15.67
CA ASP A 464 -28.13 -12.25 14.75
C ASP A 464 -27.27 -12.36 13.49
N SER A 465 -26.77 -13.56 13.21
CA SER A 465 -25.91 -13.84 12.06
C SER A 465 -26.60 -13.56 10.71
N THR A 466 -27.93 -13.45 10.68
CA THR A 466 -28.71 -13.24 9.45
C THR A 466 -28.56 -11.85 8.83
N GLU A 467 -28.13 -10.82 9.58
CA GLU A 467 -27.85 -9.49 8.98
C GLU A 467 -26.39 -9.35 8.51
N ASN A 468 -25.42 -10.02 9.15
CA ASN A 468 -24.02 -9.98 8.76
C ASN A 468 -23.64 -11.02 7.68
N ASN A 469 -24.41 -12.11 7.52
CA ASN A 469 -24.16 -13.16 6.53
C ASN A 469 -24.65 -12.85 5.11
N LYS A 470 -25.21 -11.68 4.84
CA LYS A 470 -25.64 -11.32 3.47
C LYS A 470 -24.49 -11.32 2.44
N ASN A 471 -23.24 -11.35 2.90
CA ASN A 471 -22.04 -11.34 2.05
C ASN A 471 -21.19 -12.62 2.11
N ILE A 472 -21.55 -13.64 2.89
CA ILE A 472 -20.82 -14.93 2.85
C ILE A 472 -21.32 -15.71 1.64
N ARG A 473 -20.55 -15.62 0.56
CA ARG A 473 -20.78 -16.39 -0.67
C ARG A 473 -20.44 -17.86 -0.44
N SER A 474 -21.27 -18.78 -0.93
CA SER A 474 -20.97 -20.21 -0.87
C SER A 474 -19.69 -20.55 -1.66
N SER A 475 -19.01 -21.66 -1.36
CA SER A 475 -17.80 -22.07 -2.12
C SER A 475 -18.11 -22.22 -3.62
N GLU A 476 -19.34 -22.63 -3.96
CA GLU A 476 -19.83 -22.70 -5.34
C GLU A 476 -19.98 -21.31 -5.98
N GLU A 477 -20.58 -20.34 -5.28
CA GLU A 477 -20.69 -18.96 -5.77
C GLU A 477 -19.31 -18.31 -5.96
N ARG A 478 -18.39 -18.56 -5.03
CA ARG A 478 -16.99 -18.10 -5.12
C ARG A 478 -16.27 -18.74 -6.31
N PHE A 479 -16.40 -20.06 -6.48
CA PHE A 479 -15.84 -20.77 -7.64
C PHE A 479 -16.36 -20.21 -8.96
N ASN A 480 -17.66 -19.93 -9.06
CA ASN A 480 -18.27 -19.34 -10.26
C ASN A 480 -17.69 -17.96 -10.58
N GLN A 481 -17.28 -17.20 -9.55
CA GLN A 481 -16.59 -15.92 -9.68
C GLN A 481 -15.08 -16.03 -9.94
N GLY A 482 -14.54 -17.25 -10.03
CA GLY A 482 -13.10 -17.47 -10.26
C GLY A 482 -12.27 -17.34 -8.99
N ILE A 483 -12.86 -17.65 -7.83
CA ILE A 483 -12.23 -17.54 -6.51
C ILE A 483 -12.03 -18.92 -5.89
N LEU A 484 -10.81 -19.25 -5.48
CA LEU A 484 -10.45 -20.43 -4.70
C LEU A 484 -9.38 -20.09 -3.65
N ASP A 485 -9.61 -20.53 -2.41
CA ASP A 485 -8.75 -20.32 -1.24
C ASP A 485 -8.77 -21.56 -0.32
N ALA A 486 -8.13 -21.50 0.86
CA ALA A 486 -8.08 -22.61 1.82
C ALA A 486 -9.47 -23.10 2.25
N ASP A 487 -10.46 -22.20 2.35
CA ASP A 487 -11.85 -22.55 2.67
C ASP A 487 -12.52 -23.35 1.54
N SER A 488 -11.91 -23.37 0.35
CA SER A 488 -12.41 -24.09 -0.82
C SER A 488 -11.83 -25.51 -0.95
N ILE A 489 -10.96 -25.96 -0.03
CA ILE A 489 -10.29 -27.27 -0.10
C ILE A 489 -11.26 -28.44 -0.22
N ASP A 490 -12.32 -28.47 0.59
CA ASP A 490 -13.29 -29.57 0.57
C ASP A 490 -14.09 -29.56 -0.74
N PHE A 491 -14.51 -28.39 -1.21
CA PHE A 491 -15.15 -28.22 -2.51
C PHE A 491 -14.28 -28.72 -3.66
N ILE A 492 -12.97 -28.40 -3.65
CA ILE A 492 -12.01 -28.86 -4.67
C ILE A 492 -11.94 -30.40 -4.70
N LYS A 493 -11.89 -31.05 -3.53
CA LYS A 493 -11.84 -32.51 -3.42
C LYS A 493 -13.14 -33.17 -3.89
N GLU A 494 -14.28 -32.65 -3.46
CA GLU A 494 -15.61 -33.18 -3.81
C GLU A 494 -15.87 -33.11 -5.31
N ASN A 495 -15.50 -31.99 -5.94
CA ASN A 495 -15.68 -31.75 -7.37
C ASN A 495 -14.52 -32.25 -8.23
N LYS A 496 -13.47 -32.81 -7.62
CA LYS A 496 -12.29 -33.39 -8.30
C LYS A 496 -11.65 -32.43 -9.30
N LEU A 497 -11.52 -31.15 -8.93
CA LEU A 497 -10.93 -30.16 -9.82
C LEU A 497 -9.47 -30.50 -10.12
N ASN A 498 -9.02 -30.26 -11.36
CA ASN A 498 -7.65 -30.53 -11.75
C ASN A 498 -6.70 -29.45 -11.23
N ILE A 499 -5.48 -29.84 -10.86
CA ILE A 499 -4.44 -28.93 -10.36
C ILE A 499 -4.12 -27.80 -11.34
N THR A 500 -4.20 -28.07 -12.64
CA THR A 500 -3.96 -27.09 -13.70
C THR A 500 -5.09 -26.08 -13.80
N ASP A 501 -6.31 -26.47 -13.47
CA ASP A 501 -7.49 -25.62 -13.63
C ASP A 501 -7.58 -24.62 -12.49
N ILE A 502 -7.31 -25.08 -11.26
CA ILE A 502 -7.30 -24.21 -10.07
C ILE A 502 -6.15 -23.19 -10.10
N ALA A 503 -5.10 -23.44 -10.89
CA ALA A 503 -3.93 -22.55 -10.97
C ALA A 503 -4.24 -21.16 -11.54
N GLY A 504 -5.34 -20.99 -12.28
CA GLY A 504 -5.77 -19.69 -12.80
C GLY A 504 -6.74 -18.93 -11.88
N TYR A 505 -7.12 -19.50 -10.73
CA TYR A 505 -8.11 -18.91 -9.83
C TYR A 505 -7.48 -17.91 -8.87
N THR A 506 -8.27 -16.91 -8.49
CA THR A 506 -7.86 -15.82 -7.59
C THR A 506 -8.26 -16.11 -6.15
N ASP A 507 -7.72 -15.35 -5.20
CA ASP A 507 -8.15 -15.37 -3.79
C ASP A 507 -9.41 -14.55 -3.48
N GLY A 508 -10.07 -13.98 -4.51
CA GLY A 508 -11.21 -13.08 -4.33
C GLY A 508 -10.83 -11.62 -4.11
N TYR A 509 -9.53 -11.32 -4.11
CA TYR A 509 -9.04 -10.00 -4.41
C TYR A 509 -8.62 -9.99 -5.88
N TYR A 510 -7.31 -9.99 -6.14
CA TYR A 510 -6.76 -9.80 -7.47
C TYR A 510 -5.49 -10.63 -7.67
N SER A 511 -5.25 -11.64 -6.83
CA SER A 511 -4.01 -12.40 -6.83
C SER A 511 -4.24 -13.87 -7.11
N VAL A 512 -3.37 -14.45 -7.94
CA VAL A 512 -3.26 -15.90 -8.14
C VAL A 512 -2.12 -16.44 -7.28
N PHE A 513 -2.30 -17.69 -6.85
CA PHE A 513 -1.42 -18.44 -5.96
C PHE A 513 -1.29 -17.92 -4.52
N SER A 514 -1.96 -16.83 -4.12
CA SER A 514 -1.90 -16.33 -2.73
C SER A 514 -2.13 -17.39 -1.66
N ASP A 515 -2.89 -18.43 -1.97
CA ASP A 515 -3.05 -19.59 -1.11
C ASP A 515 -2.43 -20.85 -1.70
N ILE A 516 -1.18 -21.15 -1.33
CA ILE A 516 -0.50 -22.38 -1.78
C ILE A 516 -1.07 -23.64 -1.13
N ASN A 517 -1.88 -23.54 -0.06
CA ASN A 517 -2.38 -24.71 0.64
C ASN A 517 -3.35 -25.52 -0.21
N ILE A 518 -4.03 -24.88 -1.16
CA ILE A 518 -4.92 -25.56 -2.11
C ILE A 518 -4.16 -26.57 -2.99
N PHE A 519 -2.84 -26.39 -3.20
CA PHE A 519 -2.02 -27.32 -3.97
C PHE A 519 -1.51 -28.51 -3.14
N LYS A 520 -1.50 -28.40 -1.80
CA LYS A 520 -1.01 -29.46 -0.90
C LYS A 520 -1.88 -30.72 -0.90
N ILE A 521 -3.10 -30.63 -1.45
CA ILE A 521 -4.02 -31.77 -1.58
C ILE A 521 -3.63 -32.73 -2.71
N TYR A 522 -2.79 -32.29 -3.65
CA TYR A 522 -2.35 -33.09 -4.79
C TYR A 522 -1.01 -33.79 -4.51
N PRO A 523 -0.78 -35.00 -5.06
CA PRO A 523 0.52 -35.66 -5.01
C PRO A 523 1.63 -34.80 -5.61
N LYS A 524 2.82 -34.81 -4.98
CA LYS A 524 3.98 -34.01 -5.42
C LYS A 524 4.38 -34.28 -6.88
N ASP A 525 4.35 -35.55 -7.31
CA ASP A 525 4.70 -35.92 -8.68
C ASP A 525 3.73 -35.33 -9.70
N GLN A 526 2.43 -35.30 -9.38
CA GLN A 526 1.42 -34.67 -10.22
C GLN A 526 1.67 -33.15 -10.35
N VAL A 527 2.04 -32.48 -9.26
CA VAL A 527 2.41 -31.05 -9.28
C VAL A 527 3.62 -30.83 -10.20
N LYS A 528 4.64 -31.69 -10.06
CA LYS A 528 5.90 -31.61 -10.81
C LYS A 528 5.70 -31.79 -12.31
N GLU A 529 4.93 -32.80 -12.71
CA GLU A 529 4.64 -33.09 -14.11
C GLU A 529 3.87 -31.96 -14.80
N ASN A 530 3.07 -31.20 -14.04
CA ASN A 530 2.22 -30.14 -14.56
C ASN A 530 2.76 -28.71 -14.33
N VAL A 531 4.00 -28.56 -13.83
CA VAL A 531 4.50 -27.26 -13.33
C VAL A 531 4.46 -26.15 -14.39
N LEU A 532 4.84 -26.42 -15.65
CA LEU A 532 4.82 -25.40 -16.71
C LEU A 532 3.39 -24.97 -17.05
N LEU A 533 2.45 -25.92 -17.03
CA LEU A 533 1.05 -25.66 -17.30
C LEU A 533 0.40 -24.89 -16.14
N ILE A 534 0.76 -25.21 -14.91
CA ILE A 534 0.37 -24.48 -13.69
C ILE A 534 0.86 -23.02 -13.77
N LEU A 535 2.13 -22.79 -14.11
CA LEU A 535 2.70 -21.44 -14.24
C LEU A 535 2.07 -20.63 -15.37
N ARG A 536 1.86 -21.26 -16.54
CA ARG A 536 1.14 -20.62 -17.65
C ARG A 536 -0.27 -20.22 -17.24
N ASN A 537 -1.01 -21.15 -16.63
CA ASN A 537 -2.40 -20.94 -16.22
C ASN A 537 -2.53 -19.84 -15.16
N ALA A 538 -1.54 -19.71 -14.28
CA ALA A 538 -1.50 -18.61 -13.32
C ALA A 538 -1.25 -17.25 -13.97
N LEU A 539 -0.36 -17.18 -14.98
CA LEU A 539 -0.09 -15.94 -15.72
C LEU A 539 -1.27 -15.48 -16.59
N ILE A 540 -2.14 -16.40 -17.01
CA ILE A 540 -3.36 -16.07 -17.77
C ILE A 540 -4.59 -15.92 -16.86
N GLY A 541 -4.47 -16.19 -15.56
CA GLY A 541 -5.57 -16.11 -14.61
C GLY A 541 -6.23 -14.74 -14.67
N ARG A 542 -7.55 -14.71 -14.83
CA ARG A 542 -8.35 -13.49 -14.93
C ARG A 542 -9.32 -13.36 -13.76
N ILE A 543 -9.50 -12.13 -13.31
CA ILE A 543 -10.54 -11.75 -12.37
C ILE A 543 -11.85 -11.70 -13.17
N LYS A 544 -12.68 -12.75 -13.03
CA LYS A 544 -13.87 -12.91 -13.88
C LYS A 544 -14.87 -11.76 -13.80
N THR A 545 -14.85 -10.97 -12.72
CA THR A 545 -15.78 -9.84 -12.52
C THR A 545 -15.42 -8.60 -13.33
N ILE A 546 -14.15 -8.39 -13.65
CA ILE A 546 -13.65 -7.18 -14.35
C ILE A 546 -12.83 -7.50 -15.61
N ASP A 547 -12.68 -8.80 -15.94
CA ASP A 547 -11.92 -9.33 -17.08
C ASP A 547 -10.45 -8.85 -17.15
N GLU A 548 -9.88 -8.49 -16.00
CA GLU A 548 -8.47 -8.13 -15.87
C GLU A 548 -7.62 -9.32 -15.49
N PHE A 549 -6.34 -9.29 -15.87
CA PHE A 549 -5.40 -10.28 -15.39
C PHE A 549 -5.13 -10.11 -13.90
N ALA A 550 -5.11 -11.22 -13.17
CA ALA A 550 -4.67 -11.22 -11.79
C ALA A 550 -3.16 -10.95 -11.67
N CYS A 551 -2.76 -10.35 -10.56
CA CYS A 551 -1.38 -10.27 -10.11
C CYS A 551 -0.88 -11.66 -9.71
N LEU A 552 0.38 -11.98 -10.01
CA LEU A 552 0.98 -13.26 -9.66
C LEU A 552 1.96 -13.06 -8.51
N LEU A 553 1.71 -13.61 -7.33
CA LEU A 553 2.54 -13.27 -6.17
C LEU A 553 3.94 -13.92 -6.24
N TYR A 554 4.95 -13.06 -6.18
CA TYR A 554 6.37 -13.33 -6.45
C TYR A 554 7.03 -14.37 -5.52
N SER A 555 6.66 -14.42 -4.23
CA SER A 555 7.28 -15.34 -3.26
C SER A 555 6.99 -16.82 -3.53
N ILE A 556 6.11 -17.12 -4.48
CA ILE A 556 5.66 -18.47 -4.82
C ILE A 556 6.55 -19.06 -5.90
N LEU A 557 7.17 -18.28 -6.77
CA LEU A 557 8.17 -18.87 -7.65
C LEU A 557 9.46 -19.17 -6.89
N TRP A 558 9.90 -18.39 -5.90
CA TRP A 558 11.06 -18.78 -5.11
C TRP A 558 10.72 -19.80 -4.02
N GLY A 559 9.62 -19.62 -3.28
CA GLY A 559 9.21 -20.49 -2.17
C GLY A 559 8.47 -21.76 -2.61
N THR A 560 7.70 -21.73 -3.69
CA THR A 560 7.08 -22.94 -4.28
C THR A 560 8.06 -23.61 -5.21
N CYS A 561 8.86 -22.91 -6.02
CA CYS A 561 9.97 -23.59 -6.69
C CYS A 561 11.03 -24.05 -5.70
N GLN A 562 11.29 -23.46 -4.52
CA GLN A 562 12.17 -24.04 -3.47
C GLN A 562 11.51 -25.11 -2.62
N ASN A 563 10.22 -25.04 -2.25
CA ASN A 563 9.56 -26.19 -1.59
C ASN A 563 9.37 -27.36 -2.56
N LEU A 564 9.28 -27.09 -3.86
CA LEU A 564 9.38 -28.08 -4.93
C LEU A 564 10.86 -28.47 -5.22
N TRP A 565 11.83 -27.55 -5.23
CA TRP A 565 13.26 -27.79 -5.56
C TRP A 565 14.08 -28.37 -4.40
N MET A 566 13.96 -27.84 -3.19
CA MET A 566 14.72 -28.29 -2.01
C MET A 566 14.27 -29.69 -1.56
N ASN A 567 13.05 -30.10 -1.92
CA ASN A 567 12.61 -31.50 -1.84
C ASN A 567 12.99 -32.34 -3.08
N MET A 568 13.59 -31.75 -4.11
CA MET A 568 14.04 -32.40 -5.35
C MET A 568 15.57 -32.52 -5.48
N THR A 569 16.35 -31.87 -4.62
CA THR A 569 17.83 -31.87 -4.67
C THR A 569 18.50 -32.40 -3.40
N LEU A 570 17.72 -32.91 -2.44
CA LEU A 570 18.21 -33.74 -1.33
C LEU A 570 17.66 -35.17 -1.46
N GLN A 571 18.19 -35.88 -2.45
CA GLN A 571 18.60 -37.28 -2.32
C GLN A 571 19.99 -37.41 -2.94
#